data_AF-A0A3D5CHR6-F1
#
_entry.id   AF-A0A3D5CHR6-F1
#
_cell.length_a   1.000
_cell.length_b   1.000
_cell.length_c   1.000
_cell.angle_alpha   90.00
_cell.angle_beta   90.00
_cell.angle_gamma   90.00
#
_symmetry.space_group_name_H-M   'P 1'
#
loop_
_entity.id
_entity.type
_entity.pdbx_description
1 polymer ?
#
loop_
_entity_poly.entity_id
_entity_poly.type
_entity_poly.pdbx_seq_one_letter_code
_entity_poly.pdbx_strand_id
1 'polypeptide(L)'
;MSASIVVRKLSFWAFVAFLVAYVGILSMAMFVFQFGLGELPCPLCILQRMGMMLASLGALYVVVRALRGELLLRELATGLGLAILGAIVGAAISIRQILLHILPG
;
A
#
# COMPACT_ATOMS: atom_id res chain seq x y z
N MET A 1 22.79 -22.14 7.40
CA MET A 1 21.39 -22.59 7.24
C MET A 1 20.39 -21.81 8.12
N SER A 2 20.75 -21.38 9.34
CA SER A 2 19.88 -20.56 10.22
C SER A 2 19.63 -19.13 9.71
N ALA A 3 20.67 -18.45 9.18
CA ALA A 3 20.56 -17.07 8.70
C ALA A 3 19.52 -16.87 7.57
N SER A 4 19.38 -17.82 6.64
CA SER A 4 18.41 -17.73 5.55
C SER A 4 16.96 -17.91 6.02
N ILE A 5 16.73 -18.64 7.10
CA ILE A 5 15.41 -18.82 7.73
C ILE A 5 15.00 -17.56 8.49
N VAL A 6 15.94 -16.94 9.22
CA VAL A 6 15.70 -15.69 9.94
C VAL A 6 15.37 -14.55 8.97
N VAL A 7 16.14 -14.41 7.87
CA VAL A 7 15.89 -13.39 6.83
C VAL A 7 14.53 -13.59 6.14
N ARG A 8 14.14 -14.84 5.86
CA ARG A 8 12.81 -15.16 5.30
C ARG A 8 11.68 -14.80 6.26
N LYS A 9 11.79 -15.18 7.53
CA LYS A 9 10.79 -14.83 8.57
C LYS A 9 10.70 -13.32 8.75
N LEU A 10 11.83 -12.63 8.78
CA LEU A 10 11.86 -11.17 8.97
C LEU A 10 11.22 -10.45 7.79
N SER A 11 11.54 -10.85 6.55
CA SER A 11 10.93 -10.25 5.35
C SER A 11 9.42 -10.48 5.33
N PHE A 12 8.97 -11.69 5.67
CA PHE A 12 7.54 -12.00 5.78
C PHE A 12 6.83 -11.10 6.79
N TRP A 13 7.36 -11.02 8.01
CA TRP A 13 6.80 -10.17 9.06
C TRP A 13 6.83 -8.69 8.70
N ALA A 14 7.85 -8.21 7.97
CA ALA A 14 7.93 -6.84 7.49
C ALA A 14 6.80 -6.52 6.50
N PHE A 15 6.54 -7.39 5.51
CA PHE A 15 5.43 -7.19 4.57
C PHE A 15 4.06 -7.29 5.24
N VAL A 16 3.90 -8.19 6.21
CA VAL A 16 2.67 -8.29 7.01
C VAL A 16 2.45 -7.02 7.85
N ALA A 17 3.49 -6.54 8.54
CA ALA A 17 3.43 -5.30 9.31
C ALA A 17 3.10 -4.10 8.41
N PHE A 18 3.66 -4.05 7.20
CA PHE A 18 3.33 -3.02 6.22
C PHE A 18 1.86 -3.03 5.82
N LEU A 19 1.29 -4.22 5.54
CA LEU A 19 -0.13 -4.37 5.21
C LEU A 19 -1.03 -3.95 6.38
N VAL A 20 -0.72 -4.40 7.60
CA VAL A 20 -1.50 -4.04 8.80
C VAL A 20 -1.45 -2.53 9.06
N ALA A 21 -0.27 -1.91 8.93
CA ALA A 21 -0.13 -0.46 9.07
C ALA A 21 -0.96 0.29 8.01
N TYR A 22 -0.92 -0.13 6.74
CA TYR A 22 -1.69 0.49 5.66
C TYR A 22 -3.20 0.36 5.88
N VAL A 23 -3.67 -0.83 6.25
CA VAL A 23 -5.09 -1.06 6.56
C VAL A 23 -5.53 -0.24 7.78
N GLY A 24 -4.70 -0.19 8.82
CA GLY A 24 -4.93 0.63 10.01
C GLY A 24 -5.06 2.11 9.71
N ILE A 25 -4.15 2.67 8.89
CA ILE A 25 -4.18 4.08 8.49
C ILE A 25 -5.41 4.38 7.61
N LEU A 26 -5.71 3.52 6.63
CA LEU A 26 -6.86 3.70 5.74
C LEU A 26 -8.19 3.66 6.49
N SER A 27 -8.34 2.70 7.42
CA SER A 27 -9.53 2.54 8.25
C SER A 27 -9.68 3.69 9.25
N MET A 28 -8.62 4.08 9.97
CA MET A 28 -8.66 5.21 10.90
C MET A 28 -8.99 6.52 10.18
N ALA A 29 -8.35 6.79 9.04
CA ALA A 29 -8.64 7.99 8.26
C ALA A 29 -10.08 8.00 7.72
N MET A 30 -10.69 6.83 7.47
CA MET A 30 -12.11 6.76 7.10
C MET A 30 -13.01 7.02 8.30
N PHE A 31 -12.79 6.33 9.42
CA PHE A 31 -13.64 6.45 10.60
C PHE A 31 -13.61 7.85 11.21
N VAL A 32 -12.42 8.47 11.30
CA VAL A 32 -12.28 9.79 11.92
C VAL A 32 -12.92 10.90 11.05
N PHE A 33 -12.63 10.93 9.75
CA PHE A 33 -13.14 12.01 8.89
C PHE A 33 -14.59 11.79 8.45
N GLN A 34 -14.98 10.56 8.11
CA GLN A 34 -16.32 10.28 7.58
C GLN A 34 -17.37 10.23 8.70
N PHE A 35 -17.05 9.63 9.85
CA PHE A 35 -18.00 9.45 10.96
C PHE A 35 -17.78 10.45 12.10
N GLY A 36 -16.56 10.95 12.30
CA GLY A 36 -16.27 11.95 13.33
C GLY A 36 -16.62 13.37 12.92
N LEU A 37 -16.28 13.77 11.68
CA LEU A 37 -16.49 15.14 11.18
C LEU A 37 -17.75 15.29 10.30
N GLY A 38 -18.33 14.18 9.80
CA GLY A 38 -19.57 14.20 9.02
C GLY A 38 -19.47 14.92 7.67
N GLU A 39 -18.26 15.27 7.23
CA GLU A 39 -18.01 15.94 5.96
C GLU A 39 -17.99 14.95 4.79
N LEU A 40 -18.47 15.40 3.61
CA LEU A 40 -18.44 14.58 2.40
C LEU A 40 -16.99 14.28 1.98
N PRO A 41 -16.68 13.05 1.57
CA PRO A 41 -15.32 12.68 1.21
C PRO A 41 -14.91 13.37 -0.09
N CYS A 42 -13.77 14.06 -0.06
CA CYS A 42 -13.17 14.64 -1.26
C CYS A 42 -12.90 13.54 -2.32
N PRO A 43 -13.30 13.73 -3.59
CA PRO A 43 -13.14 12.72 -4.64
C PRO A 43 -11.67 12.36 -4.89
N LEU A 44 -10.76 13.32 -4.76
CA LEU A 44 -9.32 13.10 -4.89
C LEU A 44 -8.76 12.22 -3.76
N CYS A 45 -9.27 12.36 -2.54
CA CYS A 45 -8.83 11.60 -1.38
C CYS A 45 -9.21 10.13 -1.51
N ILE A 46 -10.38 9.84 -2.09
CA ILE A 46 -10.80 8.46 -2.43
C ILE A 46 -9.84 7.85 -3.47
N LEU A 47 -9.51 8.59 -4.52
CA LEU A 47 -8.55 8.16 -5.55
C LEU A 47 -7.17 7.85 -4.96
N GLN A 48 -6.67 8.68 -4.04
CA GLN A 48 -5.38 8.45 -3.39
C GLN A 48 -5.39 7.20 -2.51
N ARG A 49 -6.50 6.93 -1.81
CA ARG A 49 -6.69 5.67 -1.07
C ARG A 49 -6.75 4.46 -1.97
N MET A 50 -7.40 4.55 -3.13
CA MET A 50 -7.39 3.47 -4.12
C MET A 50 -5.96 3.19 -4.64
N GLY A 51 -5.16 4.24 -4.85
CA GLY A 51 -3.73 4.09 -5.20
C GLY A 51 -2.93 3.34 -4.11
N MET A 52 -3.18 3.67 -2.84
CA MET A 52 -2.58 2.96 -1.69
C MET A 52 -3.03 1.48 -1.62
N MET A 53 -4.30 1.19 -1.92
CA MET A 53 -4.80 -0.20 -2.00
C MET A 53 -4.17 -0.98 -3.17
N LEU A 54 -3.95 -0.32 -4.32
CA LEU A 54 -3.27 -0.95 -5.45
C LEU A 54 -1.80 -1.28 -5.13
N ALA A 55 -1.10 -0.39 -4.42
CA ALA A 55 0.27 -0.65 -3.98
C ALA A 55 0.35 -1.81 -2.97
N SER A 56 -0.65 -1.93 -2.08
CA SER A 56 -0.68 -2.99 -1.07
C SER A 56 -0.97 -4.38 -1.67
N LEU A 57 -1.67 -4.48 -2.80
CA LEU A 57 -1.85 -5.74 -3.54
C LEU A 57 -0.51 -6.37 -3.96
N GLY A 58 0.49 -5.55 -4.31
CA GLY A 58 1.84 -6.02 -4.62
C GLY A 58 2.53 -6.68 -3.41
N ALA A 59 2.43 -6.07 -2.23
CA ALA A 59 2.93 -6.65 -0.98
C ALA A 59 2.16 -7.93 -0.59
N LEU A 60 0.84 -7.94 -0.80
CA LEU A 60 -0.03 -9.10 -0.54
C LEU A 60 0.36 -10.30 -1.43
N TYR A 61 0.69 -10.05 -2.70
CA TYR A 61 1.20 -11.06 -3.62
C TYR A 61 2.51 -11.70 -3.12
N VAL A 62 3.45 -10.88 -2.63
CA VAL A 62 4.70 -11.37 -2.03
C VAL A 62 4.43 -12.23 -0.79
N VAL A 63 3.51 -11.81 0.08
CA VAL A 63 3.14 -12.56 1.31
C VAL A 63 2.48 -13.91 0.97
N VAL A 64 1.56 -13.95 0.00
CA VAL A 64 0.90 -15.20 -0.42
C VAL A 64 1.90 -16.18 -1.05
N ARG A 65 2.82 -15.69 -1.89
CA ARG A 65 3.90 -16.51 -2.45
C ARG A 65 4.87 -16.97 -1.35
N ALA A 66 5.12 -16.13 -0.34
CA ALA A 66 5.90 -16.48 0.85
C ALA A 66 5.32 -17.65 1.63
N LEU A 67 4.00 -17.65 1.82
CA LEU A 67 3.26 -18.70 2.53
C LEU A 67 3.26 -20.02 1.77
N ARG A 68 3.27 -20.00 0.43
CA ARG A 68 3.36 -21.23 -0.40
C ARG A 68 4.76 -21.86 -0.43
N GLY A 69 5.77 -21.22 0.15
CA GLY A 69 7.14 -21.74 0.21
C GLY A 69 7.98 -21.53 -1.06
N GLU A 70 7.40 -20.93 -2.10
CA GLU A 70 8.07 -20.63 -3.38
C GLU A 70 8.60 -19.18 -3.43
N LEU A 71 9.44 -18.81 -2.47
CA LEU A 71 10.11 -17.50 -2.47
C LEU A 71 11.29 -17.49 -3.42
N LEU A 72 10.98 -17.52 -4.71
CA LEU A 72 11.96 -17.28 -5.76
C LEU A 72 12.16 -15.76 -5.90
N LEU A 73 13.40 -15.32 -6.12
CA LEU A 73 13.76 -13.91 -6.34
C LEU A 73 12.86 -13.23 -7.40
N ARG A 74 12.40 -14.01 -8.38
CA ARG A 74 11.52 -13.58 -9.46
C ARG A 74 10.13 -13.17 -8.98
N GLU A 75 9.54 -13.93 -8.05
CA GLU A 75 8.21 -13.64 -7.49
C GLU A 75 8.24 -12.41 -6.57
N LEU A 76 9.36 -12.23 -5.85
CA LEU A 76 9.61 -11.02 -5.09
C LEU A 76 9.72 -9.80 -6.01
N ALA A 77 10.49 -9.91 -7.10
CA ALA A 77 10.63 -8.83 -8.07
C ALA A 77 9.29 -8.47 -8.75
N THR A 78 8.46 -9.46 -9.08
CA THR A 78 7.12 -9.20 -9.65
C THR A 78 6.19 -8.51 -8.65
N GLY A 79 6.18 -8.96 -7.39
CA GLY A 79 5.34 -8.36 -6.36
C GLY A 79 5.76 -6.93 -6.02
N LEU A 80 7.07 -6.66 -5.95
CA LEU A 80 7.61 -5.31 -5.78
C LEU A 80 7.33 -4.43 -7.01
N GLY A 81 7.42 -4.98 -8.23
CA GLY A 81 7.04 -4.27 -9.45
C GLY A 81 5.58 -3.82 -9.44
N LEU A 82 4.66 -4.70 -9.02
CA LEU A 82 3.25 -4.36 -8.82
C LEU A 82 3.06 -3.27 -7.76
N ALA A 83 3.80 -3.36 -6.64
CA ALA A 83 3.75 -2.34 -5.60
C ALA A 83 4.22 -0.97 -6.10
N ILE A 84 5.28 -0.93 -6.91
CA ILE A 84 5.81 0.29 -7.53
C ILE A 84 4.78 0.91 -8.49
N LEU A 85 4.12 0.10 -9.33
CA LEU A 85 3.07 0.61 -10.22
C LEU A 85 1.93 1.26 -9.43
N GLY A 86 1.48 0.62 -8.34
CA GLY A 86 0.48 1.21 -7.44
C GLY A 86 0.96 2.51 -6.80
N ALA A 87 2.23 2.57 -6.38
CA ALA A 87 2.84 3.76 -5.80
C ALA A 87 2.94 4.92 -6.81
N ILE A 88 3.28 4.66 -8.07
CA ILE A 88 3.32 5.68 -9.13
C ILE A 88 1.93 6.27 -9.37
N VAL A 89 0.89 5.43 -9.41
CA VAL A 89 -0.50 5.88 -9.56
C VAL A 89 -0.90 6.76 -8.37
N GLY A 90 -0.61 6.32 -7.14
CA GLY A 90 -0.86 7.12 -5.94
C GLY A 90 -0.10 8.45 -5.94
N ALA A 91 1.16 8.45 -6.39
CA ALA A 91 1.98 9.66 -6.52
C ALA A 91 1.38 10.64 -7.54
N ALA A 92 0.96 10.17 -8.72
CA ALA A 92 0.33 11.03 -9.73
C ALA A 92 -0.95 11.72 -9.22
N ILE A 93 -1.77 11.00 -8.44
CA ILE A 93 -2.98 11.56 -7.83
C ILE A 93 -2.63 12.60 -6.75
N SER A 94 -1.59 12.34 -5.97
CA SER A 94 -1.10 13.25 -4.93
C SER A 94 -0.54 14.54 -5.55
N ILE A 95 0.19 14.43 -6.65
CA ILE A 95 0.70 15.59 -7.42
C ILE A 95 -0.46 16.45 -7.90
N ARG A 96 -1.54 15.83 -8.40
CA ARG A 96 -2.75 16.57 -8.80
C ARG A 96 -3.39 17.30 -7.63
N GLN A 97 -3.40 16.71 -6.44
CA GLN A 97 -3.89 17.37 -5.22
C GLN A 97 -3.08 18.63 -4.90
N ILE A 98 -1.75 18.53 -4.96
CA ILE A 98 -0.85 19.66 -4.71
C ILE A 98 -1.07 20.75 -5.77
N LEU A 99 -1.19 20.37 -7.05
CA LEU A 99 -1.43 21.32 -8.14
C LEU A 99 -2.73 22.10 -7.93
N LEU A 100 -3.84 21.43 -7.58
CA LEU A 100 -5.13 22.08 -7.30
C LEU A 100 -5.07 23.03 -6.10
N HIS A 101 -4.15 22.77 -5.16
CA HIS A 101 -3.94 23.64 -4.01
C HIS A 101 -3.10 24.89 -4.34
N ILE A 102 -2.22 24.82 -5.34
CA ILE A 102 -1.46 25.99 -5.85
C ILE A 102 -2.32 26.81 -6.81
N LEU A 103 -2.99 26.16 -7.75
CA LEU A 103 -3.84 26.81 -8.75
C LEU A 103 -5.15 26.02 -8.87
N PRO A 104 -6.24 26.51 -8.27
CA PRO A 104 -7.55 25.90 -8.45
C PRO A 104 -8.04 26.17 -9.88
N GLY A 105 -8.00 25.16 -10.74
CA GLY A 105 -8.40 25.24 -12.16
C GLY A 105 -8.39 23.89 -12.85
#